data_AF-A0A086QMU8-F1
#
_entry.id   AF-A0A086QMU8-F1
#
_cell.length_a   1.000
_cell.length_b   1.000
_cell.length_c   1.000
_cell.angle_alpha   90.00
_cell.angle_beta   90.00
_cell.angle_gamma   90.00
#
_symmetry.space_group_name_H-M   'P 1'
#
loop_
_entity.id
_entity.type
_entity.pdbx_description
1 polymer ?
#
loop_
_entity_poly.entity_id
_entity_poly.type
_entity_poly.pdbx_seq_one_letter_code
_entity_poly.pdbx_strand_id
1 'polypeptide(L)'
;MPAAAALPNPSVPRAALVAARFLRPPGRFKRAELREHPRSKTGAFANLVKTAVRLREKARAFSLVPPPRLIPIPLPARKKHLESVRGVPTVSSDVLARRLHFLLGPAAIEQQKAAKMQRGLTPYQTELFMWERQMREIRKIYRAQYLQRLAEVTEEERQKQLQLYLQEKRERRLRREEQLQRIYDDKKRRAVLKDRMRIEKKVTQSLQTARVSRRKVAHVLWLKKLQDSSDFLQEQEEAARGVAALARARAKETGEEEEELLATEMAKLKENAFVNLPSRNVSVPDLLAQLGLNDEKVKSIKKKITGTDNVFRHIMEESFAVLPEDGPEFEEDGGVSAKQQKSQILSERQRAVLTYAGFTEAEKLRLLDEKIDMLNKKLDEDYELRGAPQNLVYLQLRDHLQAAKISYREKLYVRETQKRLQEQQAKSASSGTGTSENGDDKIKDTR
;
A
#
# COMPACT_ATOMS: atom_id res chain seq x y z
N MET A 1 -79.72 17.94 -39.92
CA MET A 1 -79.54 18.75 -38.69
C MET A 1 -78.11 19.25 -38.64
N PRO A 2 -77.91 20.54 -38.37
CA PRO A 2 -76.77 21.34 -38.87
C PRO A 2 -75.46 21.06 -38.14
N ALA A 3 -74.35 21.25 -38.86
CA ALA A 3 -72.99 21.24 -38.34
C ALA A 3 -72.86 22.24 -37.17
N ALA A 4 -72.45 21.74 -36.01
CA ALA A 4 -72.19 22.56 -34.83
C ALA A 4 -71.10 23.59 -35.18
N ALA A 5 -71.48 24.86 -35.18
CA ALA A 5 -70.57 25.99 -35.37
C ALA A 5 -69.44 25.89 -34.33
N ALA A 6 -68.19 25.81 -34.82
CA ALA A 6 -67.01 25.90 -33.98
C ALA A 6 -67.06 27.25 -33.23
N LEU A 7 -67.24 27.19 -31.91
CA LEU A 7 -67.17 28.36 -31.06
C LEU A 7 -65.83 29.09 -31.31
N PRO A 8 -65.81 30.43 -31.38
CA PRO A 8 -64.56 31.17 -31.50
C PRO A 8 -63.72 30.85 -30.28
N ASN A 9 -62.58 30.18 -30.49
CA ASN A 9 -61.62 29.89 -29.45
C ASN A 9 -61.36 31.19 -28.66
N PRO A 10 -61.56 31.24 -27.33
CA PRO A 10 -61.22 32.42 -26.57
C PRO A 10 -59.76 32.71 -26.83
N SER A 11 -59.48 33.88 -27.42
CA SER A 11 -58.13 34.28 -27.77
C SER A 11 -57.29 34.25 -26.49
N VAL A 12 -56.45 33.22 -26.37
CA VAL A 12 -55.60 33.07 -25.19
C VAL A 12 -54.73 34.33 -25.16
N PRO A 13 -54.81 35.16 -24.09
CA PRO A 13 -54.09 36.42 -24.07
C PRO A 13 -52.62 36.15 -24.34
N ARG A 14 -52.01 36.93 -25.24
CA ARG A 14 -50.62 36.72 -25.69
C ARG A 14 -49.65 36.60 -24.51
N ALA A 15 -49.95 37.30 -23.41
CA ALA A 15 -49.24 37.18 -22.14
C ALA A 15 -49.26 35.77 -21.54
N ALA A 16 -50.40 35.06 -21.56
CA ALA A 16 -50.52 33.68 -21.08
C ALA A 16 -49.77 32.69 -21.98
N LEU A 17 -49.78 32.90 -23.30
CA LEU A 17 -48.97 32.10 -24.24
C LEU A 17 -47.46 32.31 -24.02
N VAL A 18 -47.04 33.55 -23.74
CA VAL A 18 -45.64 33.88 -23.41
C VAL A 18 -45.25 33.28 -22.06
N ALA A 19 -46.10 33.40 -21.03
CA ALA A 19 -45.87 32.80 -19.71
C ALA A 19 -45.78 31.26 -19.77
N ALA A 20 -46.59 30.61 -20.61
CA ALA A 20 -46.56 29.15 -20.79
C ALA A 20 -45.21 28.63 -21.31
N ARG A 21 -44.48 29.41 -22.12
CA ARG A 21 -43.13 29.03 -22.60
C ARG A 21 -42.09 28.97 -21.47
N PHE A 22 -42.28 29.75 -20.40
CA PHE A 22 -41.39 29.78 -19.24
C PHE A 22 -41.78 28.77 -18.15
N LEU A 23 -43.04 28.34 -18.11
CA LEU A 23 -43.54 27.35 -17.15
C LEU A 23 -43.36 25.90 -17.62
N ARG A 24 -43.12 25.66 -18.92
CA ARG A 24 -42.89 24.31 -19.45
C ARG A 24 -41.47 23.82 -19.08
N PRO A 25 -41.33 22.65 -18.45
CA PRO A 25 -40.01 22.13 -18.09
C PRO A 25 -39.17 21.92 -19.37
N PRO A 26 -37.85 22.22 -19.34
CA PRO A 26 -36.98 22.03 -20.50
C PRO A 26 -37.02 20.57 -20.95
N GLY A 27 -37.08 20.33 -22.26
CA GLY A 27 -37.08 18.99 -22.84
C GLY A 27 -35.81 18.18 -22.51
N ARG A 28 -35.83 16.87 -22.77
CA ARG A 28 -34.76 15.92 -22.42
C ARG A 28 -33.36 16.38 -22.87
N PHE A 29 -33.23 16.82 -24.12
CA PHE A 29 -31.97 17.28 -24.69
C PHE A 29 -31.45 18.56 -24.03
N LYS A 30 -32.34 19.54 -23.83
CA LYS A 30 -31.99 20.79 -23.15
C LYS A 30 -31.58 20.56 -21.69
N ARG A 31 -32.13 19.52 -21.03
CA ARG A 31 -31.70 19.09 -19.68
C ARG A 31 -30.33 18.43 -19.67
N ALA A 32 -30.00 17.62 -20.67
CA ALA A 32 -28.67 17.00 -20.80
C ALA A 32 -27.59 18.07 -21.03
N GLU A 33 -27.86 19.00 -21.93
CA GLU A 33 -26.96 20.09 -22.26
C GLU A 33 -26.73 21.06 -21.08
N LEU A 34 -27.76 21.32 -20.26
CA LEU A 34 -27.62 22.09 -19.01
C LEU A 34 -26.84 21.35 -17.92
N ARG A 35 -26.72 20.01 -17.98
CA ARG A 35 -25.89 19.23 -17.06
C ARG A 35 -24.42 19.25 -17.47
N GLU A 36 -24.16 19.20 -18.77
CA GLU A 36 -22.80 19.19 -19.32
C GLU A 36 -22.17 20.58 -19.29
N HIS A 37 -22.91 21.60 -19.73
CA HIS A 37 -22.42 22.97 -19.85
C HIS A 37 -23.38 23.99 -19.24
N PRO A 38 -23.56 23.96 -17.90
CA PRO A 38 -24.48 24.87 -17.21
C PRO A 38 -24.13 26.34 -17.47
N ARG A 39 -22.82 26.67 -17.49
CA ARG A 39 -22.31 28.04 -17.58
C ARG A 39 -22.48 28.71 -18.94
N SER A 40 -22.56 27.95 -20.04
CA SER A 40 -22.71 28.55 -21.38
C SER A 40 -24.11 29.14 -21.59
N LYS A 41 -25.13 28.56 -20.94
CA LYS A 41 -26.53 29.00 -21.07
C LYS A 41 -27.00 29.97 -19.99
N THR A 42 -26.43 29.90 -18.78
CA THR A 42 -26.81 30.82 -17.69
C THR A 42 -25.85 31.98 -17.50
N GLY A 43 -24.70 31.97 -18.15
CA GLY A 43 -23.61 32.91 -17.90
C GLY A 43 -22.73 32.48 -16.74
N ALA A 44 -21.48 32.98 -16.71
CA ALA A 44 -20.41 32.50 -15.84
C ALA A 44 -20.72 32.54 -14.33
N PHE A 45 -21.61 33.44 -13.88
CA PHE A 45 -21.88 33.70 -12.46
C PHE A 45 -23.30 33.37 -11.99
N ALA A 46 -24.20 32.90 -12.87
CA ALA A 46 -25.59 32.67 -12.49
C ALA A 46 -25.86 31.19 -12.20
N ASN A 47 -26.35 30.90 -10.99
CA ASN A 47 -26.78 29.57 -10.58
C ASN A 47 -28.08 29.16 -11.30
N LEU A 48 -28.05 28.02 -12.01
CA LEU A 48 -29.18 27.44 -12.75
C LEU A 48 -30.50 27.40 -11.98
N VAL A 49 -30.45 27.07 -10.69
CA VAL A 49 -31.66 26.98 -9.85
C VAL A 49 -32.22 28.37 -9.60
N LYS A 50 -31.35 29.35 -9.30
CA LYS A 50 -31.77 30.74 -9.06
C LYS A 50 -32.32 31.39 -10.32
N THR A 51 -31.74 31.11 -11.50
CA THR A 51 -32.25 31.64 -12.77
C THR A 51 -33.59 31.02 -13.15
N ALA A 52 -33.77 29.70 -12.96
CA ALA A 52 -35.04 29.03 -13.18
C ALA A 52 -36.15 29.54 -12.23
N VAL A 53 -35.84 29.75 -10.95
CA VAL A 53 -36.78 30.35 -9.98
C VAL A 53 -37.17 31.77 -10.39
N ARG A 54 -36.20 32.63 -10.75
CA ARG A 54 -36.49 33.99 -11.24
C ARG A 54 -37.34 34.00 -12.51
N LEU A 55 -37.07 33.11 -13.46
CA LEU A 55 -37.88 32.99 -14.68
C LEU A 55 -39.30 32.52 -14.36
N ARG A 56 -39.46 31.60 -13.40
CA ARG A 56 -40.76 31.14 -12.93
C ARG A 56 -41.52 32.22 -12.18
N GLU A 57 -40.85 33.05 -11.38
CA GLU A 57 -41.43 34.21 -10.69
C GLU A 57 -41.82 35.33 -11.66
N LYS A 58 -40.97 35.63 -12.65
CA LYS A 58 -41.33 36.56 -13.74
C LYS A 58 -42.54 36.04 -14.52
N ALA A 59 -42.57 34.75 -14.85
CA ALA A 59 -43.71 34.14 -15.53
C ALA A 59 -45.00 34.15 -14.67
N ARG A 60 -44.87 34.08 -13.33
CA ARG A 60 -46.01 34.23 -12.41
C ARG A 60 -46.63 35.62 -12.48
N ALA A 61 -45.83 36.68 -12.63
CA ALA A 61 -46.34 38.04 -12.79
C ALA A 61 -47.18 38.22 -14.07
N PHE A 62 -46.97 37.37 -15.08
CA PHE A 62 -47.71 37.36 -16.35
C PHE A 62 -48.81 36.29 -16.41
N SER A 63 -48.99 35.46 -15.38
CA SER A 63 -50.04 34.45 -15.33
C SER A 63 -51.25 34.96 -14.55
N LEU A 64 -52.43 34.92 -15.15
CA LEU A 64 -53.72 35.23 -14.51
C LEU A 64 -54.15 34.20 -13.44
N VAL A 65 -53.31 33.21 -13.16
CA VAL A 65 -53.62 32.12 -12.23
C VAL A 65 -53.20 32.56 -10.81
N PRO A 66 -54.11 32.54 -9.82
CA PRO A 66 -53.76 32.89 -8.46
C PRO A 66 -52.67 31.95 -7.91
N PRO A 67 -51.79 32.42 -7.00
CA PRO A 67 -50.73 31.59 -6.46
C PRO A 67 -51.32 30.34 -5.79
N PRO A 68 -50.74 29.15 -6.01
CA PRO A 68 -51.23 27.94 -5.36
C PRO A 68 -51.11 28.11 -3.84
N ARG A 69 -52.14 27.69 -3.10
CA ARG A 69 -52.12 27.68 -1.64
C ARG A 69 -50.91 26.88 -1.15
N LEU A 70 -50.15 27.45 -0.22
CA LEU A 70 -49.00 26.77 0.40
C LEU A 70 -49.52 25.66 1.31
N ILE A 71 -49.70 24.47 0.75
CA ILE A 71 -49.97 23.27 1.53
C ILE A 71 -48.62 22.84 2.12
N PRO A 72 -48.45 22.81 3.46
CA PRO A 72 -47.21 22.33 4.06
C PRO A 72 -47.01 20.87 3.67
N ILE A 73 -45.98 20.61 2.88
CA ILE A 73 -45.58 19.25 2.52
C ILE A 73 -44.95 18.63 3.77
N PRO A 74 -45.43 17.46 4.23
CA PRO A 74 -44.81 16.80 5.38
C PRO A 74 -43.35 16.50 5.06
N LEU A 75 -42.47 16.87 5.98
CA LEU A 75 -41.05 16.53 5.92
C LEU A 75 -40.91 15.00 5.85
N PRO A 76 -39.90 14.47 5.14
CA PRO A 76 -39.69 13.03 5.06
C PRO A 76 -39.53 12.44 6.47
N ALA A 77 -40.15 11.29 6.70
CA ALA A 77 -40.12 10.60 7.98
C ALA A 77 -38.65 10.34 8.39
N ARG A 78 -38.19 11.05 9.43
CA ARG A 78 -36.91 10.76 10.08
C ARG A 78 -37.15 9.65 11.09
N LYS A 79 -36.22 8.71 11.20
CA LYS A 79 -36.21 7.74 12.30
C LYS A 79 -36.06 8.54 13.60
N LYS A 80 -37.15 8.72 14.34
CA LYS A 80 -37.13 9.40 15.64
C LYS A 80 -36.74 8.35 16.69
N HIS A 81 -35.81 8.72 17.57
CA HIS A 81 -35.58 7.93 18.77
C HIS A 81 -36.79 8.06 19.69
N LEU A 82 -36.98 7.07 20.57
CA LEU A 82 -38.01 7.14 21.60
C LEU A 82 -37.88 8.44 22.39
N GLU A 83 -39.00 9.17 22.49
CA GLU A 83 -39.09 10.37 23.31
C GLU A 83 -39.27 9.98 24.78
N SER A 84 -38.72 10.79 25.68
CA SER A 84 -38.93 10.59 27.12
C SER A 84 -40.39 10.81 27.49
N VAL A 85 -40.89 9.99 28.42
CA VAL A 85 -42.23 10.12 28.99
C VAL A 85 -42.34 11.48 29.70
N ARG A 86 -43.40 12.23 29.41
CA ARG A 86 -43.66 13.53 30.04
C ARG A 86 -44.56 13.38 31.27
N GLY A 87 -44.35 14.23 32.27
CA GLY A 87 -45.23 14.33 33.44
C GLY A 87 -45.10 13.17 34.42
N VAL A 88 -43.93 12.54 34.48
CA VAL A 88 -43.62 11.51 35.46
C VAL A 88 -43.52 12.16 36.84
N PRO A 89 -44.27 11.69 37.85
CA PRO A 89 -44.19 12.23 39.20
C PRO A 89 -42.84 11.90 39.85
N THR A 90 -42.25 12.88 40.50
CA THR A 90 -40.92 12.80 41.17
C THR A 90 -40.95 12.10 42.52
N VAL A 91 -42.11 11.62 42.96
CA VAL A 91 -42.28 10.95 44.26
C VAL A 91 -41.60 9.59 44.22
N SER A 92 -40.77 9.24 45.21
CA SER A 92 -40.16 7.90 45.28
C SER A 92 -41.22 6.79 45.34
N SER A 93 -40.94 5.64 44.72
CA SER A 93 -41.77 4.43 44.76
C SER A 93 -42.12 3.99 46.18
N ASP A 94 -41.18 4.10 47.12
CA ASP A 94 -41.36 3.73 48.52
C ASP A 94 -42.41 4.58 49.22
N VAL A 95 -42.43 5.89 48.97
CA VAL A 95 -43.45 6.80 49.52
C VAL A 95 -44.83 6.47 48.96
N LEU A 96 -44.91 6.15 47.67
CA LEU A 96 -46.14 5.70 47.03
C LEU A 96 -46.63 4.37 47.64
N ALA A 97 -45.72 3.42 47.87
CA ALA A 97 -46.02 2.13 48.50
C ALA A 97 -46.49 2.29 49.95
N ARG A 98 -45.81 3.12 50.76
CA ARG A 98 -46.21 3.43 52.13
C ARG A 98 -47.59 4.11 52.18
N ARG A 99 -47.84 5.06 51.28
CA ARG A 99 -49.15 5.73 51.20
C ARG A 99 -50.26 4.77 50.76
N LEU A 100 -49.97 3.87 49.81
CA LEU A 100 -50.90 2.83 49.38
C LEU A 100 -51.20 1.85 50.50
N HIS A 101 -50.17 1.40 51.24
CA HIS A 101 -50.33 0.56 52.42
C HIS A 101 -51.16 1.25 53.51
N PHE A 102 -50.97 2.55 53.73
CA PHE A 102 -51.81 3.32 54.63
C PHE A 102 -53.28 3.35 54.17
N LEU A 103 -53.53 3.68 52.89
CA LEU A 103 -54.89 3.81 52.34
C LEU A 103 -55.68 2.49 52.35
N LEU A 104 -54.98 1.37 52.19
CA LEU A 104 -55.58 0.02 52.24
C LEU A 104 -55.59 -0.56 53.67
N GLY A 105 -54.92 0.08 54.62
CA GLY A 105 -54.75 -0.40 55.99
C GLY A 105 -55.85 0.05 56.95
N PRO A 106 -55.90 -0.54 58.16
CA PRO A 106 -56.91 -0.20 59.17
C PRO A 106 -56.79 1.25 59.67
N ALA A 107 -55.59 1.83 59.62
CA ALA A 107 -55.35 3.22 60.00
C ALA A 107 -56.15 4.22 59.14
N ALA A 108 -56.40 3.91 57.87
CA ALA A 108 -57.24 4.77 57.03
C ALA A 108 -58.72 4.73 57.46
N ILE A 109 -59.20 3.58 57.96
CA ILE A 109 -60.56 3.43 58.49
C ILE A 109 -60.70 4.22 59.79
N GLU A 110 -59.71 4.16 60.67
CA GLU A 110 -59.69 4.97 61.90
C GLU A 110 -59.67 6.47 61.59
N GLN A 111 -58.87 6.89 60.59
CA GLN A 111 -58.87 8.28 60.14
C GLN A 111 -60.23 8.71 59.57
N GLN A 112 -60.94 7.83 58.87
CA GLN A 112 -62.29 8.10 58.38
C GLN A 112 -63.28 8.28 59.52
N LYS A 113 -63.24 7.41 60.54
CA LYS A 113 -64.10 7.49 61.73
C LYS A 113 -63.85 8.76 62.55
N ALA A 114 -62.60 9.24 62.57
CA ALA A 114 -62.22 10.46 63.27
C ALA A 114 -62.56 11.77 62.53
N ALA A 115 -62.96 11.71 61.26
CA ALA A 115 -63.26 12.90 60.47
C ALA A 115 -64.57 13.56 60.93
N LYS A 116 -64.57 14.89 61.12
CA LYS A 116 -65.76 15.64 61.52
C LYS A 116 -66.82 15.60 60.41
N MET A 117 -68.01 15.10 60.72
CA MET A 117 -69.15 15.14 59.79
C MET A 117 -69.61 16.59 59.58
N GLN A 118 -69.82 16.97 58.31
CA GLN A 118 -70.41 18.26 57.98
C GLN A 118 -71.91 18.26 58.28
N ARG A 119 -72.43 19.39 58.77
CA ARG A 119 -73.85 19.55 59.09
C ARG A 119 -74.69 19.39 57.82
N GLY A 120 -75.68 18.51 57.85
CA GLY A 120 -76.61 18.28 56.74
C GLY A 120 -76.28 17.10 55.82
N LEU A 121 -75.15 16.40 56.04
CA LEU A 121 -74.89 15.12 55.35
C LEU A 121 -75.33 13.93 56.20
N THR A 122 -75.87 12.90 55.54
CA THR A 122 -76.13 11.63 56.20
C THR A 122 -74.83 10.84 56.39
N PRO A 123 -74.73 9.99 57.44
CA PRO A 123 -73.53 9.15 57.65
C PRO A 123 -73.15 8.33 56.41
N TYR A 124 -74.14 7.79 55.70
CA TYR A 124 -73.93 7.06 54.45
C TYR A 124 -73.29 7.93 53.35
N GLN A 125 -73.76 9.17 53.17
CA GLN A 125 -73.17 10.08 52.20
C GLN A 125 -71.71 10.42 52.57
N THR A 126 -71.43 10.62 53.86
CA THR A 126 -70.05 10.89 54.30
C THR A 126 -69.12 9.70 54.05
N GLU A 127 -69.58 8.47 54.28
CA GLU A 127 -68.81 7.25 53.96
C GLU A 127 -68.53 7.15 52.46
N LEU A 128 -69.54 7.38 51.61
CA LEU A 128 -69.38 7.36 50.16
C LEU A 128 -68.35 8.39 49.67
N PHE A 129 -68.41 9.64 50.16
CA PHE A 129 -67.43 10.67 49.79
C PHE A 129 -66.01 10.33 50.23
N MET A 130 -65.85 9.75 51.43
CA MET A 130 -64.55 9.33 51.93
C MET A 130 -63.99 8.15 51.13
N TRP A 131 -64.85 7.18 50.77
CA TRP A 131 -64.49 6.07 49.89
C TRP A 131 -64.11 6.56 48.48
N GLU A 132 -64.89 7.47 47.88
CA GLU A 132 -64.56 8.04 46.58
C GLU A 132 -63.22 8.78 46.60
N ARG A 133 -62.94 9.53 47.67
CA ARG A 133 -61.66 10.23 47.84
C ARG A 133 -60.51 9.22 47.95
N GLN A 134 -60.65 8.18 48.77
CA GLN A 134 -59.65 7.11 48.88
C GLN A 134 -59.42 6.45 47.52
N MET A 135 -60.48 6.09 46.79
CA MET A 135 -60.37 5.48 45.46
C MET A 135 -59.70 6.42 44.44
N ARG A 136 -59.96 7.73 44.50
CA ARG A 136 -59.24 8.72 43.66
C ARG A 136 -57.76 8.79 44.02
N GLU A 137 -57.40 8.75 45.29
CA GLU A 137 -56.00 8.71 45.75
C GLU A 137 -55.29 7.43 45.32
N ILE A 138 -55.93 6.26 45.50
CA ILE A 138 -55.42 4.97 45.04
C ILE A 138 -55.17 4.99 43.52
N ARG A 139 -56.14 5.47 42.72
CA ARG A 139 -55.96 5.61 41.26
C ARG A 139 -54.79 6.54 40.89
N LYS A 140 -54.59 7.63 41.62
CA LYS A 140 -53.45 8.55 41.40
C LYS A 140 -52.13 7.85 41.71
N ILE A 141 -52.06 7.04 42.77
CA ILE A 141 -50.86 6.29 43.12
C ILE A 141 -50.53 5.25 42.04
N TYR A 142 -51.50 4.46 41.59
CA TYR A 142 -51.26 3.49 40.51
C TYR A 142 -50.86 4.16 39.20
N ARG A 143 -51.48 5.29 38.84
CA ARG A 143 -51.05 6.07 37.67
C ARG A 143 -49.61 6.57 37.82
N ALA A 144 -49.22 7.01 39.00
CA ALA A 144 -47.86 7.45 39.28
C ALA A 144 -46.85 6.31 39.15
N GLN A 145 -47.13 5.16 39.78
CA GLN A 145 -46.31 3.95 39.69
C GLN A 145 -46.17 3.47 38.24
N TYR A 146 -47.28 3.46 37.49
CA TYR A 146 -47.27 3.11 36.07
C TYR A 146 -46.39 4.06 35.25
N LEU A 147 -46.53 5.38 35.43
CA LEU A 147 -45.72 6.36 34.70
C LEU A 147 -44.23 6.27 35.06
N GLN A 148 -43.90 5.96 36.31
CA GLN A 148 -42.52 5.72 36.73
C GLN A 148 -41.94 4.49 36.06
N ARG A 149 -42.66 3.36 36.11
CA ARG A 149 -42.22 2.13 35.46
C ARG A 149 -42.11 2.29 33.94
N LEU A 150 -43.03 3.02 33.33
CA LEU A 150 -43.00 3.31 31.90
C LEU A 150 -41.79 4.18 31.56
N ALA A 151 -41.47 5.19 32.38
CA ALA A 151 -40.28 6.02 32.20
C ALA A 151 -39.00 5.19 32.25
N GLU A 152 -38.83 4.33 33.26
CA GLU A 152 -37.69 3.41 33.37
C GLU A 152 -37.50 2.57 32.11
N VAL A 153 -38.56 1.87 31.67
CA VAL A 153 -38.51 1.01 30.48
C VAL A 153 -38.19 1.83 29.22
N THR A 154 -38.77 3.02 29.07
CA THR A 154 -38.47 3.88 27.92
C THR A 154 -37.04 4.40 27.92
N GLU A 155 -36.44 4.66 29.09
CA GLU A 155 -35.04 5.05 29.20
C GLU A 155 -34.11 3.91 28.81
N GLU A 156 -34.38 2.70 29.28
CA GLU A 156 -33.62 1.50 28.89
C GLU A 156 -33.68 1.26 27.37
N GLU A 157 -34.87 1.33 26.78
CA GLU A 157 -35.03 1.17 25.33
C GLU A 157 -34.34 2.29 24.55
N ARG A 158 -34.42 3.53 25.03
CA ARG A 158 -33.72 4.66 24.42
C ARG A 158 -32.21 4.49 24.49
N GLN A 159 -31.67 4.00 25.60
CA GLN A 159 -30.24 3.69 25.73
C GLN A 159 -29.82 2.60 24.72
N LYS A 160 -30.60 1.51 24.59
CA LYS A 160 -30.36 0.46 23.60
C LYS A 160 -30.38 1.01 22.17
N GLN A 161 -31.37 1.85 21.84
CA GLN A 161 -31.44 2.51 20.53
C GLN A 161 -30.25 3.44 20.27
N LEU A 162 -29.78 4.16 21.28
CA LEU A 162 -28.62 5.03 21.18
C LEU A 162 -27.34 4.21 20.95
N GLN A 163 -27.16 3.12 21.68
CA GLN A 163 -26.03 2.21 21.50
C GLN A 163 -26.00 1.62 20.08
N LEU A 164 -27.13 1.11 19.60
CA LEU A 164 -27.27 0.60 18.23
C LEU A 164 -26.96 1.70 17.19
N TYR A 165 -27.46 2.92 17.40
CA TYR A 165 -27.16 4.04 16.53
C TYR A 165 -25.68 4.39 16.49
N LEU A 166 -24.99 4.39 17.64
CA LEU A 166 -23.55 4.64 17.71
C LEU A 166 -22.76 3.52 17.02
N GLN A 167 -23.17 2.25 17.19
CA GLN A 167 -22.57 1.10 16.51
C GLN A 167 -22.74 1.22 14.99
N GLU A 168 -23.95 1.47 14.49
CA GLU A 168 -24.19 1.70 13.06
C GLU A 168 -23.35 2.87 12.51
N LYS A 169 -23.21 3.94 13.28
CA LYS A 169 -22.41 5.11 12.88
C LYS A 169 -20.92 4.77 12.80
N ARG A 170 -20.40 3.96 13.72
CA ARG A 170 -19.01 3.46 13.71
C ARG A 170 -18.80 2.53 12.52
N GLU A 171 -19.67 1.55 12.30
CA GLU A 171 -19.58 0.66 11.13
C GLU A 171 -19.61 1.42 9.81
N ARG A 172 -20.48 2.43 9.68
CA ARG A 172 -20.52 3.27 8.47
C ARG A 172 -19.24 4.06 8.27
N ARG A 173 -18.52 4.44 9.33
CA ARG A 173 -17.20 5.08 9.23
C ARG A 173 -16.16 4.07 8.78
N LEU A 174 -16.09 2.90 9.43
CA LEU A 174 -15.18 1.81 9.06
C LEU A 174 -15.36 1.39 7.59
N ARG A 175 -16.60 1.16 7.15
CA ARG A 175 -16.88 0.82 5.73
C ARG A 175 -16.39 1.90 4.75
N ARG A 176 -16.45 3.18 5.13
CA ARG A 176 -15.93 4.28 4.29
C ARG A 176 -14.41 4.30 4.29
N GLU A 177 -13.79 4.09 5.44
CA GLU A 177 -12.33 4.01 5.57
C GLU A 177 -11.78 2.81 4.78
N GLU A 178 -12.39 1.64 4.89
CA GLU A 178 -12.08 0.46 4.08
C GLU A 178 -12.21 0.73 2.58
N GLN A 179 -13.29 1.40 2.16
CA GLN A 179 -13.46 1.78 0.75
C GLN A 179 -12.35 2.72 0.29
N LEU A 180 -11.96 3.70 1.11
CA LEU A 180 -10.85 4.60 0.80
C LEU A 180 -9.52 3.84 0.73
N GLN A 181 -9.26 2.94 1.67
CA GLN A 181 -8.06 2.08 1.67
C GLN A 181 -7.99 1.24 0.40
N ARG A 182 -9.09 0.59 0.00
CA ARG A 182 -9.17 -0.15 -1.28
C ARG A 182 -8.82 0.74 -2.48
N ILE A 183 -9.34 1.97 -2.52
CA ILE A 183 -9.02 2.93 -3.58
C ILE A 183 -7.53 3.31 -3.57
N TYR A 184 -6.94 3.51 -2.40
CA TYR A 184 -5.51 3.81 -2.27
C TYR A 184 -4.64 2.64 -2.71
N ASP A 185 -5.00 1.41 -2.33
CA ASP A 185 -4.27 0.20 -2.72
C ASP A 185 -4.38 -0.05 -4.22
N ASP A 186 -5.54 0.17 -4.82
CA ASP A 186 -5.70 0.10 -6.28
C ASP A 186 -4.87 1.16 -7.01
N LYS A 187 -4.78 2.38 -6.46
CA LYS A 187 -3.88 3.42 -7.00
C LYS A 187 -2.42 3.01 -6.90
N LYS A 188 -1.98 2.46 -5.76
CA LYS A 188 -0.62 1.95 -5.56
C LYS A 188 -0.31 0.83 -6.55
N ARG A 189 -1.20 -0.16 -6.68
CA ARG A 189 -1.07 -1.26 -7.65
C ARG A 189 -0.93 -0.75 -9.08
N ARG A 190 -1.77 0.20 -9.49
CA ARG A 190 -1.68 0.83 -10.82
C ARG A 190 -0.36 1.59 -11.02
N ALA A 191 0.15 2.26 -10.00
CA ALA A 191 1.44 2.94 -10.06
C ALA A 191 2.60 1.94 -10.24
N VAL A 192 2.64 0.90 -9.40
CA VAL A 192 3.65 -0.18 -9.49
C VAL A 192 3.62 -0.85 -10.88
N LEU A 193 2.43 -1.12 -11.42
CA LEU A 193 2.31 -1.68 -12.77
C LEU A 193 2.83 -0.73 -13.85
N LYS A 194 2.54 0.57 -13.76
CA LYS A 194 3.07 1.57 -14.70
C LYS A 194 4.59 1.65 -14.63
N ASP A 195 5.16 1.61 -13.43
CA ASP A 195 6.62 1.65 -13.23
C ASP A 195 7.28 0.37 -13.75
N ARG A 196 6.68 -0.79 -13.48
CA ARG A 196 7.13 -2.07 -14.06
C ARG A 196 7.14 -2.02 -15.59
N MET A 197 6.05 -1.58 -16.21
CA MET A 197 5.98 -1.44 -17.67
C MET A 197 7.01 -0.44 -18.21
N ARG A 198 7.30 0.64 -17.48
CA ARG A 198 8.34 1.61 -17.85
C ARG A 198 9.74 1.01 -17.76
N ILE A 199 10.02 0.23 -16.70
CA ILE A 199 11.29 -0.48 -16.54
C ILE A 199 11.46 -1.51 -17.65
N GLU A 200 10.44 -2.32 -17.93
CA GLU A 200 10.47 -3.32 -19.02
C GLU A 200 10.73 -2.66 -20.37
N LYS A 201 10.11 -1.51 -20.67
CA LYS A 201 10.40 -0.72 -21.88
C LYS A 201 11.85 -0.23 -21.95
N LYS A 202 12.42 0.27 -20.84
CA LYS A 202 13.82 0.70 -20.79
C LYS A 202 14.78 -0.48 -20.96
N VAL A 203 14.51 -1.61 -20.31
CA VAL A 203 15.32 -2.83 -20.39
C VAL A 203 15.28 -3.39 -21.83
N THR A 204 14.10 -3.50 -22.43
CA THR A 204 13.96 -3.95 -23.83
C THR A 204 14.68 -3.04 -24.81
N GLN A 205 14.57 -1.71 -24.65
CA GLN A 205 15.33 -0.75 -25.45
C GLN A 205 16.85 -0.90 -25.26
N SER A 206 17.32 -1.07 -24.02
CA SER A 206 18.74 -1.30 -23.71
C SER A 206 19.26 -2.60 -24.33
N LEU A 207 18.43 -3.66 -24.36
CA LEU A 207 18.77 -4.93 -25.00
C LEU A 207 18.81 -4.80 -26.52
N GLN A 208 17.89 -4.06 -27.13
CA GLN A 208 17.88 -3.80 -28.57
C GLN A 208 19.11 -2.97 -29.00
N THR A 209 19.40 -1.89 -28.29
CA THR A 209 20.60 -1.06 -28.54
C THR A 209 21.88 -1.88 -28.33
N ALA A 210 21.94 -2.73 -27.30
CA ALA A 210 23.06 -3.66 -27.12
C ALA A 210 23.20 -4.64 -28.30
N ARG A 211 22.10 -5.21 -28.82
CA ARG A 211 22.14 -6.08 -30.02
C ARG A 211 22.64 -5.35 -31.26
N VAL A 212 22.15 -4.14 -31.50
CA VAL A 212 22.59 -3.30 -32.64
C VAL A 212 24.06 -2.92 -32.49
N SER A 213 24.51 -2.52 -31.29
CA SER A 213 25.91 -2.18 -31.04
C SER A 213 26.84 -3.37 -31.29
N ARG A 214 26.48 -4.59 -30.84
CA ARG A 214 27.25 -5.81 -31.12
C ARG A 214 27.37 -6.10 -32.61
N ARG A 215 26.28 -5.93 -33.38
CA ARG A 215 26.33 -6.06 -34.85
C ARG A 215 27.24 -5.02 -35.47
N LYS A 216 27.16 -3.75 -35.06
CA LYS A 216 28.05 -2.68 -35.54
C LYS A 216 29.52 -2.99 -35.22
N VAL A 217 29.83 -3.41 -34.00
CA VAL A 217 31.19 -3.81 -33.62
C VAL A 217 31.67 -4.98 -34.47
N ALA A 218 30.84 -5.98 -34.72
CA ALA A 218 31.20 -7.09 -35.60
C ALA A 218 31.48 -6.62 -37.05
N HIS A 219 30.68 -5.72 -37.59
CA HIS A 219 30.91 -5.13 -38.92
C HIS A 219 32.19 -4.30 -38.96
N VAL A 220 32.45 -3.49 -37.94
CA VAL A 220 33.69 -2.69 -37.84
C VAL A 220 34.91 -3.60 -37.75
N LEU A 221 34.85 -4.68 -36.96
CA LEU A 221 35.92 -5.66 -36.88
C LEU A 221 36.13 -6.39 -38.21
N TRP A 222 35.05 -6.68 -38.95
CA TRP A 222 35.14 -7.28 -40.27
C TRP A 222 35.75 -6.32 -41.30
N LEU A 223 35.32 -5.06 -41.31
CA LEU A 223 35.91 -4.02 -42.16
C LEU A 223 37.39 -3.81 -41.82
N LYS A 224 37.74 -3.80 -40.53
CA LYS A 224 39.13 -3.71 -40.11
C LYS A 224 39.94 -4.90 -40.63
N LYS A 225 39.42 -6.13 -40.54
CA LYS A 225 40.08 -7.31 -41.12
C LYS A 225 40.27 -7.19 -42.64
N LEU A 226 39.30 -6.65 -43.36
CA LEU A 226 39.43 -6.42 -44.80
C LEU A 226 40.48 -5.35 -45.10
N GLN A 227 40.49 -4.27 -44.32
CA GLN A 227 41.49 -3.22 -44.44
C GLN A 227 42.89 -3.77 -44.15
N ASP A 228 43.08 -4.47 -43.03
CA ASP A 228 44.34 -5.14 -42.69
C ASP A 228 44.77 -6.10 -43.82
N SER A 229 43.84 -6.80 -44.47
CA SER A 229 44.15 -7.67 -45.62
C SER A 229 44.51 -6.90 -46.90
N SER A 230 43.90 -5.74 -47.12
CA SER A 230 44.19 -4.85 -48.25
C SER A 230 45.54 -4.19 -48.07
N ASP A 231 45.81 -3.66 -46.87
CA ASP A 231 47.08 -3.04 -46.49
C ASP A 231 48.22 -4.06 -46.62
N PHE A 232 47.99 -5.32 -46.18
CA PHE A 232 48.96 -6.41 -46.41
C PHE A 232 49.21 -6.72 -47.89
N LEU A 233 48.16 -6.75 -48.73
CA LEU A 233 48.33 -6.96 -50.18
C LEU A 233 49.07 -5.79 -50.82
N GLN A 234 48.79 -4.56 -50.42
CA GLN A 234 49.51 -3.37 -50.87
C GLN A 234 50.98 -3.40 -50.44
N GLU A 235 51.26 -3.73 -49.17
CA GLU A 235 52.63 -3.91 -48.67
C GLU A 235 53.38 -5.01 -49.45
N GLN A 236 52.70 -6.10 -49.82
CA GLN A 236 53.30 -7.13 -50.68
C GLN A 236 53.57 -6.64 -52.10
N GLU A 237 52.64 -5.91 -52.71
CA GLU A 237 52.84 -5.32 -54.05
C GLU A 237 53.97 -4.29 -54.05
N GLU A 238 54.06 -3.45 -53.03
CA GLU A 238 55.12 -2.46 -52.86
C GLU A 238 56.47 -3.12 -52.60
N ALA A 239 56.52 -4.14 -51.74
CA ALA A 239 57.74 -4.94 -51.52
C ALA A 239 58.19 -5.66 -52.79
N ALA A 240 57.26 -6.24 -53.56
CA ALA A 240 57.55 -6.88 -54.84
C ALA A 240 58.04 -5.86 -55.89
N ARG A 241 57.46 -4.66 -55.94
CA ARG A 241 57.95 -3.56 -56.80
C ARG A 241 59.32 -3.05 -56.37
N GLY A 242 59.57 -2.94 -55.06
CA GLY A 242 60.86 -2.55 -54.50
C GLY A 242 61.96 -3.57 -54.79
N VAL A 243 61.67 -4.86 -54.65
CA VAL A 243 62.58 -5.95 -55.04
C VAL A 243 62.79 -5.99 -56.55
N ALA A 244 61.75 -5.77 -57.36
CA ALA A 244 61.93 -5.68 -58.81
C ALA A 244 62.79 -4.47 -59.23
N ALA A 245 62.72 -3.36 -58.51
CA ALA A 245 63.58 -2.20 -58.72
C ALA A 245 65.03 -2.44 -58.26
N LEU A 246 65.22 -3.13 -57.14
CA LEU A 246 66.55 -3.52 -56.62
C LEU A 246 67.23 -4.54 -57.53
N ALA A 247 66.51 -5.54 -58.02
CA ALA A 247 67.04 -6.52 -58.97
C ALA A 247 67.45 -5.85 -60.30
N ARG A 248 66.66 -4.89 -60.81
CA ARG A 248 67.03 -4.08 -61.99
C ARG A 248 68.22 -3.16 -61.76
N ALA A 249 68.40 -2.65 -60.53
CA ALA A 249 69.56 -1.84 -60.18
C ALA A 249 70.83 -2.71 -60.07
N ARG A 250 70.74 -3.88 -59.42
CA ARG A 250 71.83 -4.85 -59.29
C ARG A 250 72.28 -5.43 -60.62
N ALA A 251 71.36 -5.84 -61.49
CA ALA A 251 71.70 -6.42 -62.78
C ALA A 251 72.47 -5.45 -63.69
N LYS A 252 72.23 -4.14 -63.56
CA LYS A 252 73.02 -3.10 -64.24
C LYS A 252 74.45 -2.96 -63.71
N GLU A 253 74.70 -3.36 -62.46
CA GLU A 253 76.01 -3.30 -61.81
C GLU A 253 76.81 -4.60 -61.97
N THR A 254 76.16 -5.77 -61.97
CA THR A 254 76.83 -7.09 -61.98
C THR A 254 76.81 -7.83 -63.32
N GLY A 255 75.93 -7.47 -64.26
CA GLY A 255 75.85 -8.11 -65.58
C GLY A 255 75.25 -9.52 -65.59
N GLU A 256 74.67 -9.96 -64.47
CA GLU A 256 73.93 -11.23 -64.33
C GLU A 256 72.53 -11.12 -64.96
N GLU A 257 71.97 -12.24 -65.44
CA GLU A 257 70.64 -12.26 -66.06
C GLU A 257 69.57 -11.77 -65.06
N GLU A 258 68.87 -10.69 -65.42
CA GLU A 258 67.86 -10.02 -64.58
C GLU A 258 66.80 -11.00 -64.03
N GLU A 259 66.51 -12.07 -64.78
CA GLU A 259 65.49 -13.06 -64.45
C GLU A 259 65.89 -13.97 -63.27
N GLU A 260 67.16 -14.36 -63.13
CA GLU A 260 67.62 -15.24 -62.06
C GLU A 260 67.69 -14.52 -60.71
N LEU A 261 68.14 -13.26 -60.70
CA LEU A 261 68.17 -12.41 -59.50
C LEU A 261 66.76 -12.06 -59.03
N LEU A 262 65.83 -11.77 -59.95
CA LEU A 262 64.41 -11.57 -59.63
C LEU A 262 63.80 -12.81 -59.00
N ALA A 263 64.07 -14.01 -59.53
CA ALA A 263 63.53 -15.25 -59.01
C ALA A 263 64.01 -15.55 -57.58
N THR A 264 65.30 -15.32 -57.30
CA THR A 264 65.87 -15.56 -55.96
C THR A 264 65.43 -14.53 -54.92
N GLU A 265 65.32 -13.25 -55.28
CA GLU A 265 64.83 -12.22 -54.36
C GLU A 265 63.31 -12.34 -54.13
N MET A 266 62.53 -12.73 -55.15
CA MET A 266 61.09 -13.05 -54.99
C MET A 266 60.85 -14.30 -54.13
N ALA A 267 61.73 -15.31 -54.20
CA ALA A 267 61.65 -16.49 -53.34
C ALA A 267 61.86 -16.13 -51.85
N LYS A 268 62.84 -15.27 -51.57
CA LYS A 268 63.11 -14.76 -50.21
C LYS A 268 61.95 -13.90 -49.68
N LEU A 269 61.32 -13.09 -50.54
CA LEU A 269 60.10 -12.35 -50.17
C LEU A 269 58.93 -13.29 -49.84
N LYS A 270 58.74 -14.36 -50.61
CA LYS A 270 57.68 -15.35 -50.33
C LYS A 270 57.91 -16.07 -49.00
N GLU A 271 59.15 -16.47 -48.70
CA GLU A 271 59.47 -17.09 -47.40
C GLU A 271 59.22 -16.11 -46.24
N ASN A 272 59.66 -14.86 -46.36
CA ASN A 272 59.43 -13.84 -45.33
C ASN A 272 57.94 -13.45 -45.18
N ALA A 273 57.17 -13.45 -46.27
CA ALA A 273 55.73 -13.24 -46.26
C ALA A 273 54.97 -14.37 -45.55
N PHE A 274 55.42 -15.63 -45.70
CA PHE A 274 54.85 -16.77 -45.00
C PHE A 274 55.12 -16.73 -43.49
N VAL A 275 56.25 -16.16 -43.06
CA VAL A 275 56.60 -15.98 -41.64
C VAL A 275 55.87 -14.81 -41.00
N ASN A 276 55.60 -13.73 -41.75
CA ASN A 276 54.93 -12.53 -41.25
C ASN A 276 53.40 -12.54 -41.38
N LEU A 277 52.80 -13.58 -41.96
CA LEU A 277 51.37 -13.81 -41.84
C LEU A 277 51.04 -13.97 -40.34
N PRO A 278 50.22 -13.08 -39.74
CA PRO A 278 49.84 -13.24 -38.35
C PRO A 278 49.14 -14.59 -38.24
N SER A 279 49.82 -15.53 -37.58
CA SER A 279 49.35 -16.90 -37.38
C SER A 279 47.87 -16.84 -37.08
N ARG A 280 47.10 -17.40 -38.00
CA ARG A 280 45.66 -17.64 -37.90
C ARG A 280 45.42 -18.28 -36.52
N ASN A 281 45.16 -17.46 -35.50
CA ASN A 281 44.63 -17.89 -34.21
C ASN A 281 43.16 -18.27 -34.46
N VAL A 282 42.94 -19.23 -35.34
CA VAL A 282 41.66 -19.87 -35.48
C VAL A 282 41.65 -20.89 -34.37
N SER A 283 40.80 -20.67 -33.38
CA SER A 283 40.61 -21.65 -32.33
C SER A 283 40.19 -22.96 -33.00
N VAL A 284 40.88 -24.07 -32.68
CA VAL A 284 40.52 -25.42 -33.17
C VAL A 284 39.01 -25.70 -33.00
N PRO A 285 38.33 -25.25 -31.92
CA PRO A 285 36.88 -25.37 -31.80
C PRO A 285 36.07 -24.60 -32.86
N ASP A 286 36.49 -23.41 -33.30
CA ASP A 286 35.79 -22.63 -34.34
C ASP A 286 35.91 -23.28 -35.73
N LEU A 287 37.06 -23.92 -36.04
CA LEU A 287 37.22 -24.69 -37.27
C LEU A 287 36.30 -25.90 -37.28
N LEU A 288 36.22 -26.62 -36.16
CA LEU A 288 35.35 -27.78 -36.03
C LEU A 288 33.86 -27.41 -36.10
N ALA A 289 33.46 -26.24 -35.60
CA ALA A 289 32.11 -25.72 -35.76
C ALA A 289 31.80 -25.30 -37.22
N GLN A 290 32.76 -24.68 -37.92
CA GLN A 290 32.61 -24.33 -39.35
C GLN A 290 32.57 -25.56 -40.28
N LEU A 291 33.23 -26.65 -39.89
CA LEU A 291 33.21 -27.94 -40.59
C LEU A 291 32.00 -28.82 -40.20
N GLY A 292 31.10 -28.33 -39.34
CA GLY A 292 29.85 -29.01 -38.96
C GLY A 292 30.03 -30.19 -38.01
N LEU A 293 31.17 -30.30 -37.33
CA LEU A 293 31.52 -31.43 -36.46
C LEU A 293 31.15 -31.20 -34.98
N ASN A 294 30.83 -29.96 -34.57
CA ASN A 294 30.47 -29.61 -33.18
C ASN A 294 29.28 -28.63 -33.10
N ASP A 295 28.17 -29.04 -32.48
CA ASP A 295 26.97 -28.20 -32.26
C ASP A 295 27.00 -27.37 -30.95
N GLU A 296 27.97 -27.63 -30.06
CA GLU A 296 27.99 -27.02 -28.72
C GLU A 296 28.77 -25.70 -28.67
N LYS A 297 28.04 -24.59 -28.43
CA LYS A 297 28.64 -23.27 -28.18
C LYS A 297 29.27 -23.21 -26.79
N VAL A 298 30.60 -23.39 -26.72
CA VAL A 298 31.38 -23.19 -25.50
C VAL A 298 31.30 -21.72 -25.06
N LYS A 299 30.63 -21.46 -23.93
CA LYS A 299 30.57 -20.13 -23.29
C LYS A 299 31.81 -19.95 -22.41
N SER A 300 32.59 -18.91 -22.66
CA SER A 300 33.77 -18.60 -21.83
C SER A 300 33.38 -18.27 -20.38
N ILE A 301 34.00 -19.01 -19.45
CA ILE A 301 33.79 -18.95 -18.00
C ILE A 301 34.60 -17.79 -17.42
N LYS A 302 34.22 -16.53 -17.68
CA LYS A 302 34.75 -15.39 -16.89
C LYS A 302 33.69 -14.30 -16.72
N LYS A 303 32.80 -14.46 -15.73
CA LYS A 303 32.11 -13.35 -15.08
C LYS A 303 32.18 -13.52 -13.57
N LYS A 304 33.09 -12.78 -12.94
CA LYS A 304 33.10 -12.52 -11.49
C LYS A 304 31.78 -11.83 -11.12
N ILE A 305 31.03 -12.42 -10.21
CA ILE A 305 29.89 -11.78 -9.54
C ILE A 305 30.48 -10.98 -8.39
N THR A 306 30.36 -9.65 -8.43
CA THR A 306 30.69 -8.77 -7.30
C THR A 306 29.60 -8.88 -6.25
N GLY A 307 30.01 -9.20 -5.03
CA GLY A 307 29.13 -9.56 -3.91
C GLY A 307 28.26 -8.42 -3.39
N THR A 308 27.05 -8.80 -3.00
CA THR A 308 26.13 -8.05 -2.14
C THR A 308 26.51 -8.29 -0.69
N ASP A 309 27.24 -7.37 -0.08
CA ASP A 309 27.46 -7.35 1.37
C ASP A 309 27.24 -5.90 1.83
N ASN A 310 26.52 -5.70 2.95
CA ASN A 310 26.20 -4.44 3.66
C ASN A 310 24.70 -4.07 3.84
N VAL A 311 23.73 -4.97 3.68
CA VAL A 311 22.33 -4.68 4.07
C VAL A 311 22.17 -4.62 5.60
N PHE A 312 22.83 -5.53 6.32
CA PHE A 312 22.77 -5.62 7.79
C PHE A 312 23.35 -4.39 8.50
N ARG A 313 24.37 -3.77 7.90
CA ARG A 313 25.05 -2.59 8.45
C ARG A 313 24.15 -1.35 8.36
N HIS A 314 23.49 -1.16 7.23
CA HIS A 314 22.61 -0.02 6.99
C HIS A 314 21.39 -0.01 7.94
N ILE A 315 20.87 -1.20 8.26
CA ILE A 315 19.71 -1.39 9.15
C ILE A 315 20.04 -1.08 10.61
N MET A 316 21.21 -1.49 11.09
CA MET A 316 21.65 -1.16 12.46
C MET A 316 21.92 0.34 12.62
N GLU A 317 22.41 1.01 11.58
CA GLU A 317 22.62 2.46 11.55
C GLU A 317 21.29 3.22 11.65
N GLU A 318 20.26 2.81 10.91
CA GLU A 318 18.93 3.43 10.96
C GLU A 318 18.21 3.22 12.32
N SER A 319 18.56 2.15 13.04
CA SER A 319 17.96 1.87 14.35
C SER A 319 18.43 2.80 15.48
N PHE A 320 19.63 3.37 15.39
CA PHE A 320 20.17 4.31 16.39
C PHE A 320 19.57 5.71 16.28
N ALA A 321 19.23 6.16 15.07
CA ALA A 321 18.70 7.50 14.83
C ALA A 321 17.28 7.70 15.38
N VAL A 322 16.56 6.62 15.70
CA VAL A 322 15.12 6.63 16.05
C VAL A 322 14.85 6.33 17.52
N LEU A 323 15.77 5.67 18.23
CA LEU A 323 15.63 5.28 19.64
C LEU A 323 16.56 6.14 20.52
N PRO A 324 16.07 7.24 21.13
CA PRO A 324 16.89 8.15 21.93
C PRO A 324 17.38 7.56 23.28
N GLU A 325 16.94 6.35 23.65
CA GLU A 325 17.31 5.68 24.91
C GLU A 325 18.69 4.97 24.86
N ASP A 326 19.34 4.89 23.69
CA ASP A 326 20.74 4.42 23.56
C ASP A 326 21.77 5.58 23.75
N GLY A 327 21.31 6.78 24.13
CA GLY A 327 22.16 7.85 24.66
C GLY A 327 22.38 7.66 26.17
N PRO A 328 23.56 7.98 26.74
CA PRO A 328 23.76 7.87 28.18
C PRO A 328 22.69 8.71 28.92
N GLU A 329 21.95 8.09 29.85
CA GLU A 329 20.90 8.71 30.69
C GLU A 329 21.42 9.81 31.65
N PHE A 330 22.67 10.27 31.47
CA PHE A 330 23.27 11.37 32.22
C PHE A 330 23.96 12.34 31.25
N GLU A 331 23.19 13.17 30.57
CA GLU A 331 23.61 14.55 30.33
C GLU A 331 22.85 15.40 31.35
N GLU A 332 23.49 15.66 32.48
CA GLU A 332 23.01 16.63 33.47
C GLU A 332 22.82 17.99 32.78
N ASP A 333 21.66 18.60 33.04
CA ASP A 333 21.39 20.01 32.75
C ASP A 333 22.45 20.90 33.45
N GLY A 334 23.56 21.15 32.76
CA GLY A 334 24.68 21.94 33.27
C GLY A 334 25.30 22.78 32.17
N GLY A 335 24.86 24.04 32.07
CA GLY A 335 25.21 24.94 30.98
C GLY A 335 26.70 25.25 30.87
N VAL A 336 27.34 24.80 29.79
CA VAL A 336 28.50 25.47 29.17
C VAL A 336 28.45 25.26 27.64
N SER A 337 28.27 26.37 26.92
CA SER A 337 28.58 26.63 25.50
C SER A 337 28.52 25.48 24.47
N ALA A 338 27.38 25.40 23.77
CA ALA A 338 27.05 24.52 22.64
C ALA A 338 27.90 24.69 21.34
N LYS A 339 29.11 25.27 21.41
CA LYS A 339 30.00 25.43 20.26
C LYS A 339 31.34 24.67 20.35
N GLN A 340 31.68 24.08 21.49
CA GLN A 340 32.96 23.35 21.66
C GLN A 340 32.84 21.82 21.74
N GLN A 341 31.64 21.25 21.90
CA GLN A 341 31.45 19.78 22.01
C GLN A 341 31.19 19.05 20.68
N LYS A 342 31.21 19.73 19.53
CA LYS A 342 31.02 19.06 18.22
C LYS A 342 32.25 18.26 17.72
N SER A 343 33.39 18.32 18.41
CA SER A 343 34.63 17.66 17.97
C SER A 343 34.87 16.27 18.59
N GLN A 344 34.03 15.80 19.52
CA GLN A 344 34.17 14.48 20.15
C GLN A 344 32.86 13.69 20.27
N ILE A 345 31.85 13.98 19.45
CA ILE A 345 30.68 13.10 19.37
C ILE A 345 31.05 11.95 18.42
N LEU A 346 31.50 10.82 18.99
CA LEU A 346 31.61 9.55 18.28
C LEU A 346 30.33 9.34 17.46
N SER A 347 30.46 9.08 16.16
CA SER A 347 29.27 8.82 15.33
C SER A 347 28.48 7.65 15.90
N GLU A 348 27.15 7.67 15.77
CA GLU A 348 26.25 6.60 16.22
C GLU A 348 26.75 5.21 15.76
N ARG A 349 27.35 5.17 14.57
CA ARG A 349 28.06 4.01 14.00
C ARG A 349 29.25 3.54 14.83
N GLN A 350 30.11 4.44 15.29
CA GLN A 350 31.25 4.11 16.13
C GLN A 350 30.81 3.67 17.53
N ARG A 351 29.74 4.27 18.06
CA ARG A 351 29.14 3.86 19.34
C ARG A 351 28.58 2.45 19.27
N ALA A 352 27.74 2.15 18.27
CA ALA A 352 27.21 0.82 18.06
C ALA A 352 28.32 -0.23 17.87
N VAL A 353 29.39 0.09 17.15
CA VAL A 353 30.52 -0.83 16.98
C VAL A 353 31.19 -1.15 18.32
N LEU A 354 31.39 -0.16 19.20
CA LEU A 354 32.00 -0.38 20.51
C LEU A 354 31.09 -1.20 21.44
N THR A 355 29.78 -0.91 21.45
CA THR A 355 28.84 -1.59 22.33
C THR A 355 28.54 -3.03 21.89
N TYR A 356 28.40 -3.27 20.57
CA TYR A 356 27.96 -4.57 20.06
C TYR A 356 29.09 -5.51 19.61
N ALA A 357 30.34 -5.04 19.51
CA ALA A 357 31.47 -5.90 19.18
C ALA A 357 31.76 -6.95 20.27
N GLY A 358 31.50 -6.63 21.54
CA GLY A 358 31.77 -7.50 22.69
C GLY A 358 30.75 -8.61 22.93
N PHE A 359 29.56 -8.56 22.33
CA PHE A 359 28.53 -9.56 22.59
C PHE A 359 28.78 -10.90 21.90
N THR A 360 28.53 -11.97 22.64
CA THR A 360 28.45 -13.33 22.11
C THR A 360 27.28 -13.48 21.14
N GLU A 361 27.34 -14.50 20.27
CA GLU A 361 26.30 -14.76 19.26
C GLU A 361 24.91 -14.99 19.90
N ALA A 362 24.88 -15.58 21.10
CA ALA A 362 23.65 -15.81 21.88
C ALA A 362 23.08 -14.51 22.48
N GLU A 363 23.93 -13.63 22.99
CA GLU A 363 23.52 -12.32 23.53
C GLU A 363 22.99 -11.40 22.43
N LYS A 364 23.57 -11.46 21.22
CA LYS A 364 23.05 -10.73 20.05
C LYS A 364 21.64 -11.17 19.67
N LEU A 365 21.36 -12.47 19.74
CA LEU A 365 20.00 -12.99 19.51
C LEU A 365 19.02 -12.58 20.61
N ARG A 366 19.44 -12.60 21.89
CA ARG A 366 18.61 -12.13 23.01
C ARG A 366 18.26 -10.66 22.87
N LEU A 367 19.24 -9.84 22.50
CA LEU A 367 19.04 -8.41 22.30
C LEU A 367 18.11 -8.09 21.12
N LEU A 368 18.17 -8.89 20.04
CA LEU A 368 17.18 -8.79 18.96
C LEU A 368 15.77 -9.13 19.45
N ASP A 369 15.63 -10.15 20.31
CA ASP A 369 14.34 -10.58 20.84
C ASP A 369 13.76 -9.52 21.79
N GLU A 370 14.57 -8.99 22.70
CA GLU A 370 14.19 -7.89 23.59
C GLU A 370 13.76 -6.64 22.80
N LYS A 371 14.49 -6.27 21.74
CA LYS A 371 14.14 -5.12 20.89
C LYS A 371 12.84 -5.34 20.10
N ILE A 372 12.59 -6.56 19.62
CA ILE A 372 11.33 -6.90 18.95
C ILE A 372 10.16 -6.82 19.95
N ASP A 373 10.34 -7.32 21.17
CA ASP A 373 9.31 -7.29 22.20
C ASP A 373 8.99 -5.85 22.65
N MET A 374 10.00 -4.99 22.78
CA MET A 374 9.78 -3.56 23.06
C MET A 374 9.00 -2.85 21.94
N LEU A 375 9.30 -3.16 20.68
CA LEU A 375 8.56 -2.60 19.54
C LEU A 375 7.13 -3.13 19.47
N ASN A 376 6.91 -4.40 19.79
CA ASN A 376 5.56 -4.96 19.87
C ASN A 376 4.75 -4.26 20.95
N LYS A 377 5.30 -4.07 22.16
CA LYS A 377 4.64 -3.31 23.24
C LYS A 377 4.28 -1.88 22.81
N LYS A 378 5.21 -1.15 22.20
CA LYS A 378 4.96 0.21 21.69
C LYS A 378 3.90 0.24 20.57
N LEU A 379 3.87 -0.78 19.70
CA LEU A 379 2.86 -0.93 18.66
C LEU A 379 1.48 -1.30 19.23
N ASP A 380 1.44 -2.12 20.27
CA ASP A 380 0.21 -2.51 20.97
C ASP A 380 -0.38 -1.33 21.75
N GLU A 381 0.44 -0.52 22.43
CA GLU A 381 0.04 0.74 23.05
C GLU A 381 -0.53 1.73 22.03
N ASP A 382 0.14 1.90 20.87
CA ASP A 382 -0.37 2.71 19.76
C ASP A 382 -1.70 2.16 19.22
N TYR A 383 -1.87 0.84 19.21
CA TYR A 383 -3.09 0.16 18.77
C TYR A 383 -4.25 0.36 19.75
N GLU A 384 -4.02 0.25 21.05
CA GLU A 384 -5.03 0.46 22.09
C GLU A 384 -5.51 1.92 22.12
N LEU A 385 -4.58 2.87 21.97
CA LEU A 385 -4.90 4.30 22.03
C LEU A 385 -5.64 4.81 20.79
N ARG A 386 -5.35 4.27 19.60
CA ARG A 386 -5.80 4.87 18.32
C ARG A 386 -6.41 3.90 17.31
N GLY A 387 -6.38 2.60 17.57
CA GLY A 387 -6.98 1.55 16.72
C GLY A 387 -6.19 1.19 15.44
N ALA A 388 -5.03 1.84 15.20
CA ALA A 388 -4.10 1.49 14.13
C ALA A 388 -2.70 2.07 14.42
N PRO A 389 -1.60 1.34 14.11
CA PRO A 389 -0.25 1.84 14.32
C PRO A 389 0.07 2.90 13.26
N GLN A 390 0.19 4.16 13.69
CA GLN A 390 0.50 5.28 12.80
C GLN A 390 2.01 5.41 12.53
N ASN A 391 2.83 4.90 13.47
CA ASN A 391 4.28 4.93 13.40
C ASN A 391 4.80 3.82 12.48
N LEU A 392 4.68 4.05 11.17
CA LEU A 392 5.20 3.19 10.09
C LEU A 392 6.68 2.83 10.29
N VAL A 393 7.44 3.72 10.94
CA VAL A 393 8.85 3.51 11.26
C VAL A 393 9.05 2.35 12.24
N TYR A 394 8.23 2.22 13.28
CA TYR A 394 8.33 1.08 14.22
C TYR A 394 7.95 -0.24 13.57
N LEU A 395 6.97 -0.23 12.66
CA LEU A 395 6.59 -1.41 11.89
C LEU A 395 7.72 -1.87 10.97
N GLN A 396 8.31 -0.94 10.21
CA GLN A 396 9.45 -1.22 9.33
C GLN A 396 10.65 -1.74 10.13
N LEU A 397 10.96 -1.11 11.26
CA LEU A 397 12.08 -1.49 12.11
C LEU A 397 11.86 -2.87 12.75
N ARG A 398 10.63 -3.19 13.16
CA ARG A 398 10.25 -4.54 13.63
C ARG A 398 10.50 -5.59 12.55
N ASP A 399 10.03 -5.33 11.33
CA ASP A 399 10.19 -6.27 10.21
C ASP A 399 11.66 -6.44 9.81
N HIS A 400 12.46 -5.36 9.88
CA HIS A 400 13.90 -5.43 9.66
C HIS A 400 14.64 -6.22 10.75
N LEU A 401 14.28 -6.05 12.03
CA LEU A 401 14.86 -6.84 13.14
C LEU A 401 14.44 -8.31 13.07
N GLN A 402 13.20 -8.61 12.66
CA GLN A 402 12.76 -9.98 12.41
C GLN A 402 13.52 -10.63 11.25
N ALA A 403 13.72 -9.91 10.15
CA ALA A 403 14.53 -10.37 9.03
C ALA A 403 15.99 -10.60 9.46
N ALA A 404 16.55 -9.71 10.27
CA ALA A 404 17.89 -9.85 10.83
C ALA A 404 18.01 -11.12 11.70
N LYS A 405 17.04 -11.35 12.59
CA LYS A 405 16.95 -12.56 13.43
C LYS A 405 16.89 -13.85 12.59
N ILE A 406 16.06 -13.87 11.54
CA ILE A 406 15.96 -15.02 10.63
C ILE A 406 17.29 -15.27 9.92
N SER A 407 17.90 -14.23 9.35
CA SER A 407 19.19 -14.34 8.66
C SER A 407 20.31 -14.85 9.59
N TYR A 408 20.25 -14.51 10.87
CA TYR A 408 21.23 -14.94 11.85
C TYR A 408 21.06 -16.43 12.20
N ARG A 409 19.81 -16.87 12.39
CA ARG A 409 19.47 -18.29 12.59
C ARG A 409 19.85 -19.14 11.38
N GLU A 410 19.64 -18.63 10.17
CA GLU A 410 20.07 -19.29 8.93
C GLU A 410 21.59 -19.44 8.87
N LYS A 411 22.36 -18.40 9.25
CA LYS A 411 23.83 -18.49 9.32
C LYS A 411 24.31 -19.54 10.31
N LEU A 412 23.68 -19.63 11.49
CA LEU A 412 23.99 -20.67 12.48
C LEU A 412 23.69 -22.06 11.92
N TYR A 413 22.51 -22.23 11.29
CA TYR A 413 22.13 -23.49 10.65
C TYR A 413 23.10 -23.90 9.54
N VAL A 414 23.53 -22.96 8.68
CA VAL A 414 24.52 -23.22 7.63
C VAL A 414 25.87 -23.64 8.23
N ARG A 415 26.32 -23.01 9.30
CA ARG A 415 27.55 -23.42 9.99
C ARG A 415 27.43 -24.81 10.61
N GLU A 416 26.30 -25.12 11.26
CA GLU A 416 26.05 -26.44 11.85
C GLU A 416 25.98 -27.54 10.79
N THR A 417 25.29 -27.29 9.68
CA THR A 417 25.23 -28.23 8.55
C THR A 417 26.59 -28.43 7.88
N GLN A 418 27.41 -27.39 7.75
CA GLN A 418 28.79 -27.52 7.28
C GLN A 418 29.64 -28.37 8.24
N LYS A 419 29.52 -28.18 9.55
CA LYS A 419 30.20 -29.03 10.54
C LYS A 419 29.76 -30.48 10.44
N ARG A 420 28.46 -30.75 10.32
CA ARG A 420 27.91 -32.11 10.13
C ARG A 420 28.43 -32.76 8.84
N LEU A 421 28.52 -32.01 7.74
CA LEU A 421 29.08 -32.50 6.48
C LEU A 421 30.57 -32.83 6.61
N GLN A 422 31.35 -31.98 7.29
CA GLN A 422 32.77 -32.25 7.56
C GLN A 422 32.95 -33.47 8.48
N GLU A 423 32.12 -33.63 9.51
CA GLU A 423 32.12 -34.81 10.38
C GLU A 423 31.73 -36.09 9.62
N GLN A 424 30.78 -36.01 8.69
CA GLN A 424 30.43 -37.14 7.82
C GLN A 424 31.55 -37.49 6.85
N GLN A 425 32.23 -36.50 6.27
CA GLN A 425 33.40 -36.70 5.42
C GLN A 425 34.59 -37.27 6.20
N ALA A 426 34.80 -36.84 7.44
CA ALA A 426 35.82 -37.39 8.32
C ALA A 426 35.50 -38.84 8.73
N LYS A 427 34.23 -39.14 9.04
CA LYS A 427 33.77 -40.50 9.33
C LYS A 427 33.92 -41.42 8.12
N SER A 428 33.54 -40.98 6.92
CA SER A 428 33.69 -41.78 5.69
C SER A 428 35.15 -41.99 5.29
N ALA A 429 36.03 -41.00 5.53
CA ALA A 429 37.47 -41.16 5.36
C ALA A 429 38.08 -42.14 6.38
N SER A 430 37.59 -42.15 7.63
CA SER A 430 38.03 -43.10 8.67
C SER A 430 37.48 -44.52 8.49
N SER A 431 36.29 -44.68 7.90
CA SER A 431 35.72 -46.01 7.57
C SER A 431 36.27 -46.59 6.27
N GLY A 432 36.90 -45.77 5.41
CA GLY A 432 37.56 -46.21 4.17
C GLY A 432 38.99 -46.74 4.36
N THR A 433 39.55 -46.64 5.57
CA THR A 433 40.92 -47.06 5.91
C THR A 433 40.96 -48.25 6.89
N GLY A 434 39.83 -48.94 7.10
CA GLY A 434 39.67 -50.00 8.11
C GLY A 434 39.18 -51.37 7.62
N THR A 435 39.24 -51.66 6.32
CA THR A 435 38.89 -52.99 5.78
C THR A 435 39.77 -53.37 4.58
N SER A 436 41.08 -53.53 4.83
CA SER A 436 41.97 -54.27 3.92
C SER A 436 43.14 -54.88 4.69
N GLU A 437 42.87 -55.60 5.77
CA GLU A 437 43.89 -56.41 6.45
C GLU A 437 43.18 -57.50 7.27
N ASN A 438 42.87 -58.62 6.60
CA ASN A 438 43.00 -59.97 7.13
C ASN A 438 42.42 -60.97 6.14
N GLY A 439 43.29 -61.81 5.58
CA GLY A 439 42.86 -63.07 4.99
C GLY A 439 43.61 -63.48 3.73
N ASP A 440 44.93 -63.46 3.73
CA ASP A 440 45.70 -64.39 2.91
C ASP A 440 47.03 -64.70 3.59
N ASP A 441 47.03 -65.79 4.36
CA ASP A 441 48.21 -66.61 4.58
C ASP A 441 47.79 -67.97 5.16
N LYS A 442 47.73 -69.00 4.30
CA LYS A 442 48.35 -70.30 4.53
C LYS A 442 48.22 -71.22 3.32
N ILE A 443 49.29 -71.22 2.53
CA ILE A 443 49.75 -72.40 1.81
C ILE A 443 50.29 -73.39 2.86
N LYS A 444 49.81 -74.64 2.87
CA LYS A 444 50.65 -75.85 2.74
C LYS A 444 49.97 -77.15 3.19
N ASP A 445 50.20 -78.15 2.34
CA ASP A 445 50.46 -79.57 2.62
C ASP A 445 49.29 -80.57 2.73
N THR A 446 49.30 -81.49 1.75
CA THR A 446 49.11 -82.96 1.85
C THR A 446 47.75 -83.44 2.38
N ARG A 447 46.99 -84.30 1.68
CA ARG A 447 47.35 -85.53 0.98
C ARG A 447 46.17 -85.96 0.11
#